data_AF-A0A182TGL7-F1
#
_entry.id   AF-A0A182TGL7-F1
#
_cell.length_a   1.000
_cell.length_b   1.000
_cell.length_c   1.000
_cell.angle_alpha   90.00
_cell.angle_beta   90.00
_cell.angle_gamma   90.00
#
_symmetry.space_group_name_H-M   'P 1'
#
loop_
_entity.id
_entity.type
_entity.pdbx_description
1 polymer ?
#
loop_
_entity_poly.entity_id
_entity_poly.type
_entity_poly.pdbx_seq_one_letter_code
_entity_poly.pdbx_strand_id
1 'polypeptide(L)'
;MKFHFLSAAHLLLVYLLPLSIDQRHSAVRAGDIIDITSTVFDKLTDAIPAAYGDFNSDELTDVFVLRDNFHTLQILLGSDDKPLLREGPKCEFRRHKITSVVPGDFDGDAYMDVMFTVQPDGSDDARTYVYINWGAAEVMNCTAEDAKPLIEMVGQPLALDYDNDFIIDLFGMDTERKRTFWIFKKPDDHGQRGQFTVPMDGTHGAELSVPHSHAVLDLN
;
A
#
# COMPACT_ATOMS: atom_id res chain seq x y z
N MET A 1 -44.03 70.67 -2.24
CA MET A 1 -45.18 69.98 -1.61
C MET A 1 -44.68 69.30 -0.35
N LYS A 2 -45.40 69.50 0.77
CA LYS A 2 -45.19 68.90 2.12
C LYS A 2 -45.24 67.36 2.02
N PHE A 3 -44.60 66.57 2.88
CA PHE A 3 -45.03 66.17 4.23
C PHE A 3 -43.84 65.45 4.91
N HIS A 4 -43.27 65.98 6.00
CA HIS A 4 -43.51 65.73 7.45
C HIS A 4 -42.43 64.85 8.11
N PHE A 5 -41.67 65.50 9.00
CA PHE A 5 -40.79 64.95 10.04
C PHE A 5 -41.60 64.39 11.23
N LEU A 6 -41.11 63.32 11.86
CA LEU A 6 -41.20 62.93 13.29
C LEU A 6 -40.34 61.65 13.44
N SER A 7 -39.13 61.65 14.01
CA SER A 7 -38.74 61.66 15.43
C SER A 7 -39.53 60.71 16.33
N ALA A 8 -38.91 59.62 16.80
CA ALA A 8 -38.64 59.36 18.23
C ALA A 8 -38.01 57.97 18.45
N ALA A 9 -37.38 57.86 19.63
CA ALA A 9 -36.42 56.88 20.09
C ALA A 9 -36.99 55.53 20.58
N HIS A 10 -36.04 54.59 20.73
CA HIS A 10 -36.01 53.46 21.67
C HIS A 10 -37.12 52.40 21.61
N LEU A 11 -36.73 51.16 21.28
CA LEU A 11 -36.59 50.09 22.28
C LEU A 11 -35.74 48.95 21.69
N LEU A 12 -34.57 48.70 22.28
CA LEU A 12 -33.75 47.53 22.00
C LEU A 12 -34.31 46.38 22.85
N LEU A 13 -35.13 45.50 22.27
CA LEU A 13 -35.59 44.29 22.94
C LEU A 13 -34.63 43.15 22.59
N VAL A 14 -33.65 42.92 23.46
CA VAL A 14 -32.76 41.75 23.39
C VAL A 14 -33.57 40.54 23.82
N TYR A 15 -34.00 39.72 22.87
CA TYR A 15 -34.53 38.39 23.16
C TYR A 15 -33.35 37.48 23.55
N LEU A 16 -33.10 37.36 24.86
CA LEU A 16 -32.30 36.27 25.41
C LEU A 16 -33.11 34.97 25.33
N LEU A 17 -33.03 34.30 24.18
CA LEU A 17 -33.36 32.88 24.09
C LEU A 17 -32.22 32.12 24.77
N PRO A 18 -32.47 31.28 25.80
CA PRO A 18 -31.46 30.34 26.24
C PRO A 18 -31.35 29.30 25.13
N LEU A 19 -30.30 29.42 24.29
CA LEU A 19 -29.80 28.25 23.59
C LEU A 19 -29.28 27.31 24.67
N SER A 20 -30.10 26.33 25.05
CA SER A 20 -29.59 25.10 25.64
C SER A 20 -28.77 24.42 24.56
N ILE A 21 -27.50 24.79 24.48
CA ILE A 21 -26.48 24.01 23.81
C ILE A 21 -26.36 22.75 24.66
N ASP A 22 -27.09 21.69 24.31
CA ASP A 22 -26.80 20.33 24.78
C ASP A 22 -25.50 19.90 24.11
N GLN A 23 -24.39 20.52 24.54
CA GLN A 23 -23.06 20.12 24.18
C GLN A 23 -22.80 18.84 24.95
N ARG A 24 -23.22 17.71 24.37
CA ARG A 24 -22.69 16.40 24.72
C ARG A 24 -21.23 16.35 24.28
N HIS A 25 -20.38 17.08 25.01
CA HIS A 25 -18.96 16.81 25.00
C HIS A 25 -18.78 15.49 25.72
N SER A 26 -18.66 14.41 24.95
CA SER A 26 -17.98 13.21 25.45
C SER A 26 -16.61 13.67 25.91
N ALA A 27 -16.42 13.70 27.23
CA ALA A 27 -15.15 14.02 27.85
C ALA A 27 -14.18 12.89 27.52
N VAL A 28 -13.51 12.98 26.37
CA VAL A 28 -12.40 12.11 26.03
C VAL A 28 -11.27 12.45 27.00
N ARG A 29 -10.97 11.51 27.91
CA ARG A 29 -9.84 11.63 28.82
C ARG A 29 -8.58 11.17 28.08
N ALA A 30 -7.44 11.78 28.40
CA ALA A 30 -6.16 11.28 27.95
C ALA A 30 -6.02 9.80 28.40
N GLY A 31 -5.92 8.88 27.45
CA GLY A 31 -5.86 7.43 27.70
C GLY A 31 -7.10 6.63 27.30
N ASP A 32 -8.15 7.25 26.76
CA ASP A 32 -9.29 6.51 26.22
C ASP A 32 -8.91 5.78 24.91
N ILE A 33 -9.31 4.52 24.78
CA ILE A 33 -9.23 3.78 23.52
C ILE A 33 -10.40 4.23 22.66
N ILE A 34 -10.10 4.87 21.53
CA ILE A 34 -11.09 5.40 20.60
C ILE A 34 -11.16 4.48 19.39
N ASP A 35 -12.36 3.98 19.08
CA ASP A 35 -12.61 3.28 17.83
C ASP A 35 -12.67 4.30 16.69
N ILE A 36 -11.68 4.23 15.79
CA ILE A 36 -11.58 5.07 14.59
C ILE A 36 -11.91 4.30 13.32
N THR A 37 -12.35 3.04 13.41
CA THR A 37 -12.54 2.14 12.25
C THR A 37 -13.41 2.77 11.18
N SER A 38 -14.56 3.33 11.55
CA SER A 38 -15.47 4.01 10.60
C SER A 38 -14.95 5.37 10.10
N THR A 39 -14.07 6.02 10.87
CA THR A 39 -13.41 7.26 10.43
C THR A 39 -12.34 6.98 9.38
N VAL A 40 -11.64 5.86 9.51
CA VAL A 40 -10.56 5.47 8.61
C VAL A 40 -11.11 4.73 7.38
N PHE A 41 -11.89 3.68 7.59
CA PHE A 41 -12.29 2.71 6.56
C PHE A 41 -13.76 2.81 6.12
N ASP A 42 -14.57 3.69 6.72
CA ASP A 42 -16.03 3.73 6.56
C ASP A 42 -16.69 2.35 6.76
N LYS A 43 -17.03 1.67 5.66
CA LYS A 43 -17.70 0.35 5.64
C LYS A 43 -16.75 -0.80 5.30
N LEU A 44 -15.51 -0.52 4.95
CA LEU A 44 -14.53 -1.51 4.51
C LEU A 44 -13.89 -2.21 5.72
N THR A 45 -14.50 -3.29 6.19
CA THR A 45 -14.04 -4.01 7.39
C THR A 45 -13.48 -5.41 7.10
N ASP A 46 -13.41 -5.81 5.84
CA ASP A 46 -12.95 -7.13 5.37
C ASP A 46 -11.53 -7.09 4.78
N ALA A 47 -10.84 -5.96 4.93
CA ALA A 47 -9.51 -5.70 4.40
C ALA A 47 -8.43 -5.98 5.45
N ILE A 48 -7.36 -6.65 5.03
CA ILE A 48 -6.16 -6.89 5.86
C ILE A 48 -5.03 -6.00 5.32
N PRO A 49 -4.53 -5.03 6.08
CA PRO A 49 -3.35 -4.25 5.69
C PRO A 49 -2.13 -5.15 5.46
N ALA A 50 -1.47 -4.97 4.33
CA ALA A 50 -0.27 -5.71 3.94
C ALA A 50 0.96 -4.82 3.80
N ALA A 51 0.78 -3.59 3.30
CA ALA A 51 1.85 -2.60 3.19
C ALA A 51 1.29 -1.16 3.24
N TYR A 52 2.19 -0.20 3.32
CA TYR A 52 1.91 1.24 3.31
C TYR A 52 2.83 1.91 2.27
N GLY A 53 2.38 3.00 1.66
CA GLY A 53 3.18 3.75 0.68
C GLY A 53 2.46 5.04 0.26
N ASP A 54 2.89 5.62 -0.86
CA ASP A 54 2.24 6.75 -1.53
C ASP A 54 2.18 6.39 -3.03
N PHE A 55 1.08 5.76 -3.44
CA PHE A 55 0.95 5.17 -4.77
C PHE A 55 0.75 6.25 -5.85
N ASN A 56 -0.03 7.28 -5.53
CA ASN A 56 -0.40 8.35 -6.45
C ASN A 56 0.44 9.63 -6.29
N SER A 57 1.48 9.63 -5.43
CA SER A 57 2.39 10.74 -5.20
C SER A 57 1.70 12.01 -4.70
N ASP A 58 0.69 11.86 -3.84
CA ASP A 58 -0.05 12.98 -3.25
C ASP A 58 0.41 13.34 -1.83
N GLU A 59 1.49 12.72 -1.35
CA GLU A 59 2.09 12.87 -0.01
C GLU A 59 1.22 12.32 1.14
N LEU A 60 0.08 11.69 0.84
CA LEU A 60 -0.74 10.99 1.82
C LEU A 60 -0.35 9.51 1.88
N THR A 61 -0.45 8.92 3.09
CA THR A 61 -0.16 7.49 3.24
C THR A 61 -1.32 6.65 2.76
N ASP A 62 -1.06 5.90 1.69
CA ASP A 62 -1.91 4.85 1.17
C ASP A 62 -1.71 3.52 1.91
N VAL A 63 -2.75 2.69 1.88
CA VAL A 63 -2.72 1.35 2.48
C VAL A 63 -2.99 0.30 1.42
N PHE A 64 -2.04 -0.61 1.24
CA PHE A 64 -2.18 -1.78 0.38
C PHE A 64 -2.82 -2.88 1.20
N VAL A 65 -3.99 -3.33 0.78
CA VAL A 65 -4.80 -4.30 1.51
C VAL A 65 -5.03 -5.57 0.71
N LEU A 66 -5.10 -6.69 1.43
CA LEU A 66 -5.52 -7.98 0.93
C LEU A 66 -6.97 -8.23 1.33
N ARG A 67 -7.78 -8.64 0.35
CA ARG A 67 -9.22 -8.91 0.51
C ARG A 67 -9.57 -10.27 -0.08
N ASP A 68 -10.83 -10.68 0.10
CA ASP A 68 -11.38 -11.90 -0.49
C ASP A 68 -10.54 -13.15 -0.16
N ASN A 69 -10.18 -13.31 1.11
CA ASN A 69 -9.32 -14.38 1.58
C ASN A 69 -7.96 -14.42 0.85
N PHE A 70 -7.34 -13.25 0.71
CA PHE A 70 -6.01 -13.05 0.09
C PHE A 70 -5.96 -13.25 -1.43
N HIS A 71 -7.09 -13.12 -2.14
CA HIS A 71 -7.15 -13.22 -3.61
C HIS A 71 -7.28 -11.87 -4.32
N THR A 72 -7.47 -10.80 -3.56
CA THR A 72 -7.61 -9.45 -4.10
C THR A 72 -6.58 -8.55 -3.44
N LEU A 73 -5.75 -7.90 -4.24
CA LEU A 73 -4.90 -6.80 -3.83
C LEU A 73 -5.62 -5.49 -4.18
N GLN A 74 -5.86 -4.65 -3.20
CA GLN A 74 -6.48 -3.34 -3.40
C GLN A 74 -5.63 -2.27 -2.72
N ILE A 75 -5.52 -1.11 -3.36
CA ILE A 75 -4.93 0.09 -2.77
C ILE A 75 -6.06 0.93 -2.20
N LEU A 76 -5.94 1.34 -0.95
CA LEU A 76 -6.78 2.35 -0.33
C LEU A 76 -6.00 3.65 -0.28
N LEU A 77 -6.50 4.66 -1.00
CA LEU A 77 -5.82 5.94 -1.16
C LEU A 77 -6.07 6.83 0.05
N GLY A 78 -5.02 7.50 0.52
CA GLY A 78 -5.06 8.50 1.58
C GLY A 78 -6.02 9.65 1.27
N SER A 79 -6.58 10.26 2.30
CA SER A 79 -7.50 11.40 2.17
C SER A 79 -7.43 12.30 3.40
N ASP A 80 -7.35 13.60 3.17
CA ASP A 80 -7.47 14.63 4.22
C ASP A 80 -8.87 14.68 4.85
N ASP A 81 -9.89 14.28 4.10
CA ASP A 81 -11.29 14.21 4.56
C ASP A 81 -11.67 12.80 4.97
N LYS A 82 -12.65 12.66 5.87
CA LYS A 82 -13.23 11.36 6.21
C LYS A 82 -14.08 10.81 5.04
N PRO A 83 -14.01 9.50 4.72
CA PRO A 83 -13.10 8.52 5.33
C PRO A 83 -11.65 8.76 4.94
N LEU A 84 -10.73 8.59 5.90
CA LEU A 84 -9.30 8.89 5.73
C LEU A 84 -8.62 7.96 4.71
N LEU A 85 -9.26 6.86 4.35
CA LEU A 85 -8.88 5.99 3.25
C LEU A 85 -10.07 5.82 2.29
N ARG A 86 -9.80 5.95 1.00
CA ARG A 86 -10.77 5.80 -0.10
C ARG A 86 -10.42 4.62 -0.96
N GLU A 87 -11.43 3.97 -1.56
CA GLU A 87 -11.17 2.87 -2.49
C GLU A 87 -10.38 3.35 -3.71
N GLY A 88 -9.25 2.71 -3.99
CA GLY A 88 -8.43 2.92 -5.16
C GLY A 88 -8.37 1.68 -6.07
N PRO A 89 -7.32 1.60 -6.93
CA PRO A 89 -7.11 0.48 -7.85
C PRO A 89 -7.08 -0.89 -7.15
N LYS A 90 -7.54 -1.93 -7.84
CA LYS A 90 -7.52 -3.31 -7.35
C LYS A 90 -7.24 -4.32 -8.45
N CYS A 91 -6.56 -5.39 -8.09
CA CYS A 91 -6.22 -6.53 -8.95
C CYS A 91 -6.66 -7.83 -8.28
N GLU A 92 -7.17 -8.77 -9.07
CA GLU A 92 -7.65 -10.07 -8.59
C GLU A 92 -6.74 -11.19 -9.09
N PHE A 93 -6.40 -12.12 -8.20
CA PHE A 93 -5.68 -13.36 -8.44
C PHE A 93 -6.46 -14.50 -7.76
N ARG A 94 -7.40 -15.11 -8.48
CA ARG A 94 -8.42 -16.02 -7.94
C ARG A 94 -7.98 -17.48 -7.74
N ARG A 95 -6.84 -17.87 -8.30
CA ARG A 95 -6.27 -19.24 -8.32
C ARG A 95 -5.04 -19.36 -7.44
N HIS A 96 -4.58 -18.24 -6.87
CA HIS A 96 -3.42 -18.18 -6.01
C HIS A 96 -3.70 -17.25 -4.84
N LYS A 97 -3.18 -17.58 -3.67
CA LYS A 97 -3.21 -16.69 -2.51
C LYS A 97 -2.02 -15.75 -2.56
N ILE A 98 -2.28 -14.47 -2.39
CA ILE A 98 -1.26 -13.46 -2.21
C ILE A 98 -0.70 -13.59 -0.79
N THR A 99 0.63 -13.74 -0.69
CA THR A 99 1.33 -14.03 0.56
C THR A 99 2.18 -12.87 1.07
N SER A 100 2.53 -11.92 0.19
CA SER A 100 3.26 -10.70 0.55
C SER A 100 3.00 -9.62 -0.49
N VAL A 101 3.13 -8.36 -0.08
CA VAL A 101 3.02 -7.16 -0.92
C VAL A 101 4.15 -6.22 -0.57
N VAL A 102 4.83 -5.70 -1.58
CA VAL A 102 5.91 -4.72 -1.44
C VAL A 102 5.70 -3.61 -2.48
N PRO A 103 5.32 -2.39 -2.04
CA PRO A 103 5.29 -1.23 -2.92
C PRO A 103 6.72 -0.72 -3.18
N GLY A 104 6.97 -0.24 -4.41
CA GLY A 104 8.22 0.44 -4.77
C GLY A 104 8.43 0.59 -6.26
N ASP A 105 9.53 1.21 -6.69
CA ASP A 105 9.85 1.42 -8.11
C ASP A 105 10.77 0.29 -8.61
N PHE A 106 10.23 -0.60 -9.47
CA PHE A 106 10.94 -1.78 -9.97
C PHE A 106 11.33 -1.68 -11.45
N ASP A 107 10.90 -0.65 -12.18
CA ASP A 107 11.35 -0.39 -13.55
C ASP A 107 12.04 0.97 -13.76
N GLY A 108 12.15 1.76 -12.70
CA GLY A 108 12.86 3.01 -12.63
C GLY A 108 12.13 4.17 -13.28
N ASP A 109 10.82 4.10 -13.48
CA ASP A 109 10.04 5.18 -14.07
C ASP A 109 9.59 6.25 -13.05
N ALA A 110 9.95 6.07 -11.78
CA ALA A 110 9.61 6.91 -10.64
C ALA A 110 8.12 6.90 -10.24
N TYR A 111 7.32 5.99 -10.78
CA TYR A 111 6.00 5.68 -10.27
C TYR A 111 6.04 4.47 -9.33
N MET A 112 5.11 4.44 -8.38
CA MET A 112 5.01 3.34 -7.44
C MET A 112 4.44 2.10 -8.13
N ASP A 113 5.23 1.04 -8.26
CA ASP A 113 4.76 -0.29 -8.62
C ASP A 113 4.35 -1.09 -7.38
N VAL A 114 3.75 -2.25 -7.62
CA VAL A 114 3.36 -3.19 -6.57
C VAL A 114 3.88 -4.57 -6.88
N MET A 115 4.98 -4.95 -6.25
CA MET A 115 5.42 -6.34 -6.22
C MET A 115 4.57 -7.12 -5.23
N PHE A 116 4.19 -8.33 -5.62
CA PHE A 116 3.50 -9.24 -4.72
C PHE A 116 3.93 -10.67 -4.99
N THR A 117 3.84 -11.46 -3.93
CA THR A 117 4.12 -12.89 -4.01
C THR A 117 2.85 -13.70 -3.88
N VAL A 118 2.78 -14.81 -4.61
CA VAL A 118 1.64 -15.72 -4.52
C VAL A 118 2.06 -17.17 -4.33
N GLN A 119 1.16 -17.95 -3.76
CA GLN A 119 1.27 -19.41 -3.65
C GLN A 119 0.00 -20.07 -4.21
N PRO A 120 0.10 -21.25 -4.85
CA PRO A 120 -1.09 -21.99 -5.28
C PRO A 120 -1.97 -22.33 -4.09
N ASP A 121 -3.28 -22.30 -4.30
CA ASP A 121 -4.24 -22.67 -3.26
C ASP A 121 -4.00 -24.06 -2.69
N GLY A 122 -3.93 -24.15 -1.36
CA GLY A 122 -3.74 -25.42 -0.65
C GLY A 122 -2.33 -26.03 -0.80
N SER A 123 -1.37 -25.27 -1.31
CA SER A 123 0.03 -25.65 -1.32
C SER A 123 0.66 -25.44 0.06
N ASP A 124 1.26 -26.50 0.62
CA ASP A 124 2.17 -26.41 1.77
C ASP A 124 3.65 -26.27 1.31
N ASP A 125 3.88 -26.12 0.00
CA ASP A 125 5.22 -25.90 -0.55
C ASP A 125 5.74 -24.50 -0.16
N ALA A 126 7.03 -24.44 0.14
CA ALA A 126 7.75 -23.19 0.32
C ALA A 126 7.93 -22.41 -0.99
N ARG A 127 7.55 -22.98 -2.14
CA ARG A 127 7.59 -22.30 -3.44
C ARG A 127 6.63 -21.12 -3.49
N THR A 128 7.14 -20.04 -4.03
CA THR A 128 6.45 -18.77 -4.14
C THR A 128 6.76 -18.16 -5.51
N TYR A 129 5.77 -17.50 -6.08
CA TYR A 129 5.86 -16.85 -7.38
C TYR A 129 5.78 -15.34 -7.21
N VAL A 130 6.69 -14.61 -7.85
CA VAL A 130 6.75 -13.14 -7.80
C VAL A 130 6.11 -12.55 -9.04
N TYR A 131 5.25 -11.56 -8.85
CA TYR A 131 4.63 -10.75 -9.88
C TYR A 131 4.74 -9.27 -9.50
N ILE A 132 4.61 -8.39 -10.50
CA ILE A 132 4.59 -6.93 -10.31
C ILE A 132 3.39 -6.37 -11.06
N ASN A 133 2.57 -5.56 -10.38
CA ASN A 133 1.61 -4.69 -11.05
C ASN A 133 2.29 -3.34 -11.27
N TRP A 134 2.41 -2.92 -12.53
CA TRP A 134 3.16 -1.73 -12.91
C TRP A 134 2.33 -0.47 -12.67
N GLY A 135 2.91 0.52 -11.99
CA GLY A 135 2.32 1.82 -11.73
C GLY A 135 2.45 2.78 -12.92
N ALA A 136 1.56 3.77 -12.96
CA ALA A 136 1.65 4.91 -13.88
C ALA A 136 0.85 6.08 -13.28
N ALA A 137 1.37 6.66 -12.19
CA ALA A 137 0.67 7.58 -11.31
C ALA A 137 -0.59 6.95 -10.69
N GLU A 138 -1.79 7.43 -11.04
CA GLU A 138 -3.05 6.93 -10.46
C GLU A 138 -3.49 5.56 -11.01
N VAL A 139 -2.82 5.04 -12.04
CA VAL A 139 -3.20 3.80 -12.72
C VAL A 139 -2.29 2.66 -12.29
N MET A 140 -2.90 1.52 -11.92
CA MET A 140 -2.20 0.26 -11.69
C MET A 140 -2.53 -0.72 -12.82
N ASN A 141 -1.51 -1.16 -13.56
CA ASN A 141 -1.64 -2.20 -14.57
C ASN A 141 -1.50 -3.58 -13.93
N CYS A 142 -2.64 -4.26 -13.73
CA CYS A 142 -2.68 -5.59 -13.14
C CYS A 142 -2.02 -6.63 -14.04
N THR A 143 -1.09 -7.40 -13.49
CA THR A 143 -0.59 -8.60 -14.15
C THR A 143 -1.71 -9.63 -14.26
N ALA A 144 -1.86 -10.23 -15.45
CA ALA A 144 -2.84 -11.28 -15.69
C ALA A 144 -2.51 -12.54 -14.89
N GLU A 145 -3.53 -13.20 -14.35
CA GLU A 145 -3.37 -14.38 -13.51
C GLU A 145 -2.71 -15.58 -14.22
N ASP A 146 -2.87 -15.69 -15.54
CA ASP A 146 -2.26 -16.74 -16.36
C ASP A 146 -0.90 -16.34 -16.95
N ALA A 147 -0.40 -15.14 -16.60
CA ALA A 147 0.94 -14.73 -16.95
C ALA A 147 1.98 -15.64 -16.29
N LYS A 148 3.14 -15.77 -16.95
CA LYS A 148 4.28 -16.44 -16.33
C LYS A 148 4.80 -15.56 -15.17
N PRO A 149 5.17 -16.17 -14.03
CA PRO A 149 5.79 -15.41 -12.95
C PRO A 149 7.10 -14.79 -13.40
N LEU A 150 7.39 -13.63 -12.83
CA LEU A 150 8.65 -12.92 -13.06
C LEU A 150 9.82 -13.69 -12.45
N ILE A 151 9.61 -14.20 -11.23
CA ILE A 151 10.55 -15.04 -10.49
C ILE A 151 9.81 -16.21 -9.86
N GLU A 152 10.37 -17.41 -10.00
CA GLU A 152 10.03 -18.57 -9.18
C GLU A 152 11.09 -18.74 -8.10
N MET A 153 10.67 -18.82 -6.83
CA MET A 153 11.60 -18.86 -5.70
C MET A 153 11.09 -19.73 -4.56
N VAL A 154 11.93 -19.90 -3.53
CA VAL A 154 11.59 -20.56 -2.27
C VAL A 154 11.58 -19.51 -1.15
N GLY A 155 10.50 -19.45 -0.38
CA GLY A 155 10.31 -18.47 0.69
C GLY A 155 9.73 -17.15 0.19
N GLN A 156 10.23 -16.04 0.72
CA GLN A 156 9.77 -14.68 0.37
C GLN A 156 10.97 -13.79 0.03
N PRO A 157 10.86 -12.85 -0.92
CA PRO A 157 11.96 -11.98 -1.27
C PRO A 157 12.13 -10.85 -0.23
N LEU A 158 13.38 -10.41 -0.05
CA LEU A 158 13.74 -9.14 0.55
C LEU A 158 13.88 -8.11 -0.56
N ALA A 159 13.17 -6.99 -0.46
CA ALA A 159 13.37 -5.84 -1.33
C ALA A 159 14.49 -4.94 -0.79
N LEU A 160 15.41 -4.51 -1.67
CA LEU A 160 16.52 -3.61 -1.37
C LEU A 160 17.06 -2.99 -2.67
N ASP A 161 17.79 -1.90 -2.59
CA ASP A 161 18.62 -1.41 -3.71
C ASP A 161 20.02 -2.03 -3.57
N TYR A 162 20.38 -2.99 -4.44
CA TYR A 162 21.65 -3.71 -4.31
C TYR A 162 22.81 -2.98 -4.98
N ASP A 163 22.58 -2.30 -6.12
CA ASP A 163 23.64 -1.66 -6.91
C ASP A 163 23.60 -0.13 -6.95
N ASN A 164 22.75 0.49 -6.13
CA ASN A 164 22.62 1.93 -5.89
C ASN A 164 22.13 2.69 -7.13
N ASP A 165 21.18 2.12 -7.87
CA ASP A 165 20.56 2.77 -9.02
C ASP A 165 19.14 3.29 -8.76
N PHE A 166 18.69 3.22 -7.50
CA PHE A 166 17.36 3.59 -7.01
C PHE A 166 16.20 2.74 -7.54
N ILE A 167 16.49 1.65 -8.25
CA ILE A 167 15.49 0.64 -8.62
C ILE A 167 15.52 -0.45 -7.56
N ILE A 168 14.35 -0.90 -7.13
CA ILE A 168 14.28 -1.96 -6.12
C ILE A 168 14.68 -3.30 -6.74
N ASP A 169 15.70 -3.90 -6.16
CA ASP A 169 16.15 -5.26 -6.38
C ASP A 169 15.56 -6.24 -5.36
N LEU A 170 15.66 -7.53 -5.67
CA LEU A 170 15.21 -8.59 -4.77
C LEU A 170 16.37 -9.49 -4.36
N PHE A 171 16.38 -9.87 -3.08
CA PHE A 171 17.23 -10.91 -2.55
C PHE A 171 16.40 -12.05 -1.98
N GLY A 172 16.81 -13.29 -2.21
CA GLY A 172 16.11 -14.43 -1.66
C GLY A 172 16.79 -15.74 -2.03
N MET A 173 15.98 -16.78 -2.18
CA MET A 173 16.46 -18.13 -2.45
C MET A 173 15.77 -18.69 -3.69
N ASP A 174 16.55 -19.11 -4.69
CA ASP A 174 16.02 -19.66 -5.93
C ASP A 174 15.47 -21.09 -5.76
N THR A 175 14.97 -21.68 -6.85
CA THR A 175 14.40 -23.03 -6.87
C THR A 175 15.43 -24.14 -6.62
N GLU A 176 16.73 -23.84 -6.76
CA GLU A 176 17.85 -24.72 -6.41
C GLU A 176 18.34 -24.51 -4.97
N ARG A 177 17.62 -23.71 -4.17
CA ARG A 177 17.96 -23.36 -2.78
C ARG A 177 19.27 -22.57 -2.66
N LYS A 178 19.66 -21.83 -3.69
CA LYS A 178 20.80 -20.92 -3.64
C LYS A 178 20.32 -19.52 -3.34
N ARG A 179 21.08 -18.82 -2.48
CA ARG A 179 20.85 -17.40 -2.21
C ARG A 179 21.21 -16.61 -3.45
N THR A 180 20.29 -15.75 -3.88
CA THR A 180 20.33 -15.14 -5.20
C THR A 180 19.78 -13.72 -5.13
N PHE A 181 20.43 -12.82 -5.85
CA PHE A 181 19.92 -11.49 -6.15
C PHE A 181 19.25 -11.49 -7.52
N TRP A 182 18.10 -10.83 -7.63
CA TRP A 182 17.44 -10.49 -8.88
C TRP A 182 17.50 -8.97 -9.02
N ILE A 183 18.36 -8.52 -9.92
CA ILE A 183 18.66 -7.11 -10.13
C ILE A 183 17.78 -6.58 -11.26
N PHE A 184 16.98 -5.56 -10.99
CA PHE A 184 16.14 -4.87 -11.96
C PHE A 184 16.91 -3.71 -12.59
N LYS A 185 16.58 -3.41 -13.85
CA LYS A 185 17.17 -2.30 -14.61
C LYS A 185 16.12 -1.60 -15.42
N LYS A 186 16.31 -0.29 -15.60
CA LYS A 186 15.51 0.49 -16.55
C LYS A 186 15.54 -0.17 -17.92
N PRO A 187 14.44 -0.11 -18.68
CA PRO A 187 14.47 -0.47 -20.08
C PRO A 187 15.58 0.31 -20.79
N ASP A 188 16.45 -0.40 -21.53
CA ASP A 188 17.38 0.26 -22.42
C ASP A 188 16.64 0.91 -23.61
N ASP A 189 17.34 1.69 -24.45
CA ASP A 189 16.78 2.29 -25.66
C ASP A 189 16.19 1.26 -26.65
N HIS A 190 16.41 -0.04 -26.41
CA HIS A 190 15.88 -1.16 -27.19
C HIS A 190 14.66 -1.84 -26.51
N GLY A 191 14.18 -1.32 -25.39
CA GLY A 191 13.02 -1.83 -24.67
C GLY A 191 13.25 -3.17 -23.97
N GLN A 192 14.51 -3.59 -23.79
CA GLN A 192 14.79 -4.79 -23.01
C GLN A 192 14.69 -4.44 -21.52
N ARG A 193 13.58 -4.84 -20.90
CA ARG A 193 13.49 -4.96 -19.44
C ARG A 193 14.44 -6.06 -19.00
N GLY A 194 15.42 -5.72 -18.16
CA GLY A 194 16.44 -6.65 -17.71
C GLY A 194 16.26 -7.00 -16.25
N GLN A 195 15.90 -8.27 -15.98
CA GLN A 195 16.11 -8.88 -14.67
C GLN A 195 17.38 -9.73 -14.77
N PHE A 196 18.39 -9.40 -13.98
CA PHE A 196 19.66 -10.15 -13.94
C PHE A 196 19.71 -10.98 -12.67
N THR A 197 19.99 -12.27 -12.83
CA THR A 197 20.12 -13.20 -11.70
C THR A 197 21.59 -13.32 -11.31
N VAL A 198 21.91 -12.91 -10.09
CA VAL A 198 23.27 -12.98 -9.53
C VAL A 198 23.26 -13.94 -8.32
N PRO A 199 23.69 -15.21 -8.49
CA PRO A 199 23.79 -16.14 -7.38
C PRO A 199 24.94 -15.74 -6.45
N MET A 200 24.73 -15.84 -5.13
CA MET A 200 25.80 -15.67 -4.15
C MET A 200 26.79 -16.83 -4.23
N ASP A 201 28.04 -16.56 -3.90
CA ASP A 201 29.04 -17.61 -3.79
C ASP A 201 28.68 -18.60 -2.67
N GLY A 202 28.84 -19.89 -2.95
CA GLY A 202 28.48 -20.97 -2.02
C GLY A 202 29.38 -21.07 -0.78
N THR A 203 30.35 -20.16 -0.63
CA THR A 203 31.34 -20.14 0.46
C THR A 203 30.71 -19.98 1.84
N HIS A 204 29.53 -19.36 1.88
CA HIS A 204 28.77 -19.11 3.11
C HIS A 204 27.56 -20.06 3.30
N GLY A 205 27.37 -21.05 2.42
CA GLY A 205 26.70 -22.36 2.61
C GLY A 205 25.30 -22.48 3.23
N ALA A 206 24.71 -21.43 3.79
CA ALA A 206 23.44 -21.52 4.50
C ALA A 206 22.27 -21.17 3.59
N GLU A 207 21.29 -22.06 3.53
CA GLU A 207 19.94 -21.76 3.05
C GLU A 207 19.31 -20.66 3.92
N LEU A 208 18.38 -19.89 3.36
CA LEU A 208 17.54 -19.01 4.18
C LEU A 208 16.54 -19.87 4.97
N SER A 209 16.25 -19.48 6.21
CA SER A 209 15.16 -20.09 6.97
C SER A 209 13.83 -19.85 6.24
N VAL A 210 12.90 -20.79 6.26
CA VAL A 210 11.57 -20.61 5.65
C VAL A 210 10.50 -20.99 6.69
N PRO A 211 9.60 -20.05 7.08
CA PRO A 211 9.59 -18.64 6.69
C PRO A 211 10.74 -17.87 7.34
N HIS A 212 11.13 -16.75 6.73
CA HIS A 212 12.06 -15.79 7.30
C HIS A 212 11.38 -14.43 7.40
N SER A 213 11.76 -13.66 8.42
CA SER A 213 11.23 -12.31 8.62
C SER A 213 12.06 -11.31 7.84
N HIS A 214 11.38 -10.44 7.11
CA HIS A 214 11.98 -9.27 6.48
C HIS A 214 11.41 -8.02 7.13
N ALA A 215 12.27 -7.06 7.37
CA ALA A 215 11.89 -5.71 7.74
C ALA A 215 12.59 -4.77 6.76
N VAL A 216 11.87 -3.78 6.25
CA VAL A 216 12.48 -2.65 5.57
C VAL A 216 13.14 -1.80 6.66
N LEU A 217 14.45 -1.58 6.54
CA LEU A 217 15.23 -0.78 7.48
C LEU A 217 15.75 0.44 6.71
N ASP A 218 15.05 1.56 6.82
CA ASP A 218 15.58 2.85 6.38
C ASP A 218 16.57 3.35 7.43
N LEU A 219 17.87 3.27 7.10
CA LEU A 219 18.95 3.79 7.93
C LEU A 219 19.26 5.22 7.47
N ASN A 220 18.66 6.19 8.15
CA ASN A 220 19.03 7.61 8.03
C ASN A 220 20.41 7.91 8.63
#